data_AF-A0A163XY98-F1
#
_entry.id   AF-A0A163XY98-F1
#
_cell.length_a   1.000
_cell.length_b   1.000
_cell.length_c   1.000
_cell.angle_alpha   90.00
_cell.angle_beta   90.00
_cell.angle_gamma   90.00
#
_symmetry.space_group_name_H-M   'P 1'
#
loop_
_entity.id
_entity.type
_entity.pdbx_description
1 polymer ?
#
loop_
_entity_poly.entity_id
_entity_poly.type
_entity_poly.pdbx_seq_one_letter_code
_entity_poly.pdbx_strand_id
1 'polypeptide(L)'
;MESALDIRRQDLRINLVDINLSCQNSCMGKKCTKAEKTARVEELADLIVKGNSQRWLQHHVWDSWGACRETARVYIYEARAIVREDLADVDRTDMLASKVQLLEQMAADAAADERESNAIGAIRLLKVGWLWGREEPLVRQYDS
;
A
#
# COMPACT_ATOMS: atom_id res chain seq x y z
N MET A 1 11.46 39.28 11.50
CA MET A 1 12.07 38.14 10.80
C MET A 1 11.30 36.90 11.21
N GLU A 2 10.10 36.73 10.67
CA GLU A 2 9.30 35.52 10.89
C GLU A 2 9.85 34.40 10.00
N SER A 3 10.11 33.26 10.63
CA SER A 3 10.88 32.18 10.06
C SER A 3 10.13 31.49 8.91
N ALA A 4 10.85 31.10 7.85
CA ALA A 4 10.35 30.31 6.72
C ALA A 4 9.79 28.91 7.10
N LEU A 5 9.74 28.59 8.40
CA LEU A 5 9.11 27.41 8.97
C LEU A 5 7.64 27.65 9.32
N ASP A 6 7.22 28.89 9.60
CA ASP A 6 5.81 29.20 9.89
C ASP A 6 4.93 29.22 8.64
N ILE A 7 5.48 29.67 7.50
CA ILE A 7 4.78 29.64 6.21
C ILE A 7 4.48 28.18 5.80
N ARG A 8 5.45 27.27 5.95
CA ARG A 8 5.26 25.84 5.65
C ARG A 8 4.25 25.16 6.58
N ARG A 9 4.12 25.62 7.83
CA ARG A 9 3.10 25.11 8.77
C ARG A 9 1.70 25.61 8.47
N GLN A 10 1.57 26.84 7.96
CA GLN A 10 0.29 27.38 7.50
C GLN A 10 -0.16 26.71 6.20
N ASP A 11 0.75 26.50 5.23
CA ASP A 11 0.45 25.78 3.98
C ASP A 11 -0.04 24.34 4.20
N LEU A 12 0.54 23.63 5.18
CA LEU A 12 0.08 22.28 5.54
C LEU A 12 -1.30 22.28 6.24
N ARG A 13 -1.63 23.34 6.99
CA ARG A 13 -2.93 23.48 7.67
C ARG A 13 -4.05 23.88 6.71
N ILE A 14 -3.77 24.74 5.74
CA ILE A 14 -4.74 25.12 4.70
C ILE A 14 -5.13 23.87 3.88
N ASN A 15 -4.15 23.07 3.46
CA ASN A 15 -4.41 21.82 2.74
C ASN A 15 -5.19 20.77 3.57
N LEU A 16 -4.95 20.66 4.89
CA LEU A 16 -5.64 19.65 5.71
C LEU A 16 -7.11 19.99 6.00
N VAL A 17 -7.44 21.29 6.04
CA VAL A 17 -8.80 21.77 6.29
C VAL A 17 -9.63 21.72 5.00
N ASP A 18 -9.05 22.05 3.84
CA ASP A 18 -9.73 21.98 2.54
C ASP A 18 -10.06 20.53 2.11
N ILE A 19 -9.23 19.56 2.50
CA ILE A 19 -9.50 18.12 2.27
C ILE A 19 -10.71 17.62 3.07
N ASN A 20 -10.94 18.15 4.27
CA ASN A 20 -12.05 17.69 5.12
C ASN A 20 -13.37 18.40 4.83
N LEU A 21 -13.35 19.64 4.32
CA LEU A 21 -14.58 20.39 4.03
C LEU A 21 -15.23 20.01 2.68
N SER A 22 -14.47 19.46 1.73
CA SER A 22 -15.03 18.96 0.45
C SER A 22 -15.68 17.57 0.55
N CYS A 23 -15.46 16.84 1.65
CA CYS A 23 -16.04 15.50 1.90
C CYS A 23 -17.58 15.46 2.01
N GLN A 24 -18.27 16.61 2.02
CA GLN A 24 -19.74 16.67 2.17
C GLN A 24 -20.50 17.03 0.89
N ASN A 25 -19.82 17.36 -0.21
CA ASN A 25 -20.52 17.57 -1.47
C ASN A 25 -20.75 16.24 -2.15
N SER A 26 -22.02 15.87 -2.23
CA SER A 26 -22.60 14.80 -3.03
C SER A 26 -22.02 14.78 -4.44
N CYS A 27 -20.89 14.11 -4.57
CA CYS A 27 -20.25 13.76 -5.82
C CYS A 27 -21.14 12.77 -6.55
N MET A 28 -22.11 13.29 -7.31
CA MET A 28 -22.74 12.53 -8.38
C MET A 28 -21.63 12.20 -9.38
N GLY A 29 -20.98 11.05 -9.17
CA GLY A 29 -19.89 10.58 -10.00
C GLY A 29 -20.32 10.64 -11.45
N LYS A 30 -19.49 11.26 -12.31
CA LYS A 30 -19.70 11.22 -13.75
C LYS A 30 -19.90 9.75 -14.12
N LYS A 31 -21.06 9.43 -14.70
CA LYS A 31 -21.41 8.05 -15.09
C LYS A 31 -20.29 7.56 -15.99
N CYS A 32 -19.46 6.63 -15.49
CA CYS A 32 -18.44 6.01 -16.33
C CYS A 32 -19.10 4.85 -17.07
N THR A 33 -18.66 4.63 -18.29
CA THR A 33 -19.04 3.42 -19.02
C THR A 33 -18.35 2.20 -18.39
N LYS A 34 -18.87 1.00 -18.65
CA LYS A 34 -18.26 -0.24 -18.16
C LYS A 34 -16.82 -0.40 -18.67
N ALA A 35 -16.56 -0.03 -19.93
CA ALA A 35 -15.23 -0.09 -20.53
C ALA A 35 -14.24 0.87 -19.84
N GLU A 36 -14.65 2.11 -19.58
CA GLU A 36 -13.82 3.09 -18.86
C GLU A 36 -13.52 2.63 -17.43
N LYS A 37 -14.50 2.01 -16.76
CA LYS A 37 -14.29 1.44 -15.43
C LYS A 37 -13.17 0.41 -15.45
N THR A 38 -13.23 -0.54 -16.39
CA THR A 38 -12.23 -1.60 -16.51
C THR A 38 -10.83 -1.02 -16.77
N ALA A 39 -10.70 -0.08 -17.70
CA ALA A 39 -9.41 0.57 -17.99
C ALA A 39 -8.80 1.27 -16.77
N ARG A 40 -9.63 1.94 -15.95
CA ARG A 40 -9.19 2.57 -14.70
C ARG A 40 -8.73 1.56 -13.65
N VAL A 41 -9.41 0.43 -13.56
CA VAL A 41 -9.07 -0.65 -12.63
C VAL A 41 -7.75 -1.32 -13.05
N GLU A 42 -7.54 -1.54 -14.35
CA GLU A 42 -6.28 -2.04 -14.90
C GLU A 42 -5.12 -1.07 -14.64
N GLU A 43 -5.32 0.24 -14.86
CA GLU A 43 -4.32 1.26 -14.53
C GLU A 43 -3.96 1.24 -13.03
N LEU A 44 -4.96 1.07 -12.16
CA LEU A 44 -4.72 0.93 -10.71
C LEU A 44 -3.97 -0.36 -10.37
N ALA A 45 -4.20 -1.45 -11.09
CA ALA A 45 -3.47 -2.70 -10.89
C ALA A 45 -1.98 -2.50 -11.18
N ASP A 46 -1.63 -1.83 -12.29
CA ASP A 46 -0.25 -1.48 -12.62
C ASP A 46 0.39 -0.59 -11.53
N LEU A 47 -0.35 0.39 -11.02
CA LEU A 47 0.14 1.28 -9.97
C LEU A 47 0.33 0.55 -8.63
N ILE A 48 -0.47 -0.48 -8.35
CA ILE A 48 -0.31 -1.36 -7.19
C ILE A 48 0.96 -2.20 -7.32
N VAL A 49 1.20 -2.80 -8.50
CA VAL A 49 2.41 -3.59 -8.77
C VAL A 49 3.68 -2.74 -8.63
N LYS A 50 3.62 -1.45 -9.01
CA LYS A 50 4.69 -0.47 -8.80
C LYS A 50 4.93 -0.09 -7.32
N GLY A 51 4.10 -0.58 -6.40
CA GLY A 51 4.27 -0.35 -4.96
C GLY A 51 3.73 0.97 -4.43
N ASN A 52 2.80 1.61 -5.15
CA ASN A 52 2.21 2.88 -4.68
C ASN A 52 1.32 2.66 -3.43
N SER A 53 1.40 3.61 -2.50
CA SER A 53 0.63 3.53 -1.24
C SER A 53 -0.87 3.71 -1.47
N GLN A 54 -1.69 3.11 -0.60
CA GLN A 54 -3.16 3.25 -0.66
C GLN A 54 -3.63 4.70 -0.58
N ARG A 55 -2.93 5.55 0.18
CA ARG A 55 -3.25 6.98 0.27
C ARG A 55 -3.00 7.68 -1.05
N TRP A 56 -1.86 7.39 -1.69
CA TRP A 56 -1.51 7.96 -2.98
C TRP A 56 -2.52 7.52 -4.06
N LEU A 57 -2.89 6.23 -4.10
CA LEU A 57 -3.90 5.72 -5.04
C LEU A 57 -5.26 6.43 -4.89
N GLN A 58 -5.70 6.69 -3.66
CA GLN A 58 -6.95 7.44 -3.42
C GLN A 58 -6.88 8.88 -3.95
N HIS A 59 -5.74 9.55 -3.77
CA HIS A 59 -5.51 10.88 -4.34
C HIS A 59 -5.48 10.83 -5.87
N HIS A 60 -4.77 9.87 -6.47
CA HIS A 60 -4.72 9.70 -7.93
C HIS A 60 -6.11 9.55 -8.56
N VAL A 61 -6.98 8.74 -7.95
CA VAL A 61 -8.36 8.53 -8.40
C VAL A 61 -9.19 9.81 -8.33
N TRP A 62 -9.00 10.60 -7.27
CA TRP A 62 -9.67 11.88 -7.11
C TRP A 62 -9.17 12.91 -8.14
N ASP A 63 -7.86 13.09 -8.25
CA ASP A 63 -7.24 14.10 -9.10
C ASP A 63 -7.44 13.80 -10.59
N SER A 64 -7.28 12.53 -10.99
CA SER A 64 -7.36 12.13 -12.40
C SER A 64 -8.79 11.97 -12.90
N TRP A 65 -9.70 11.45 -12.07
CA TRP A 65 -11.05 11.05 -12.52
C TRP A 65 -12.19 11.78 -11.82
N GLY A 66 -11.89 12.58 -10.79
CA GLY A 66 -12.90 13.26 -9.97
C GLY A 66 -13.83 12.29 -9.25
N ALA A 67 -13.37 11.06 -9.00
CA ALA A 67 -14.17 10.02 -8.37
C ALA A 67 -14.09 10.12 -6.85
N CYS A 68 -15.20 9.83 -6.18
CA CYS A 68 -15.30 9.96 -4.74
C CYS A 68 -14.52 8.89 -3.98
N ARG A 69 -14.36 9.08 -2.68
CA ARG A 69 -13.58 8.18 -1.83
C ARG A 69 -14.15 6.76 -1.80
N GLU A 70 -15.48 6.62 -1.80
CA GLU A 70 -16.18 5.34 -1.82
C GLU A 70 -15.92 4.61 -3.15
N THR A 71 -16.06 5.31 -4.28
CA THR A 71 -15.75 4.77 -5.60
C THR A 71 -14.27 4.41 -5.73
N ALA A 72 -13.37 5.25 -5.22
CA ALA A 72 -11.94 4.97 -5.20
C ALA A 72 -11.61 3.69 -4.42
N ARG A 73 -12.26 3.48 -3.26
CA ARG A 73 -12.11 2.24 -2.48
C ARG A 73 -12.56 1.02 -3.29
N VAL A 74 -13.69 1.11 -4.00
CA VAL A 74 -14.20 0.02 -4.85
C VAL A 74 -13.20 -0.29 -5.98
N TYR A 75 -12.73 0.72 -6.71
CA TYR A 75 -11.77 0.51 -7.81
C TYR A 75 -10.45 -0.08 -7.33
N ILE A 76 -9.92 0.41 -6.20
CA ILE A 76 -8.70 -0.14 -5.60
C ILE A 76 -8.92 -1.58 -5.14
N TYR A 77 -10.10 -1.92 -4.62
CA TYR A 77 -10.43 -3.29 -4.23
C TYR A 77 -10.48 -4.23 -5.43
N GLU A 78 -11.13 -3.82 -6.51
CA GLU A 78 -11.19 -4.58 -7.76
C GLU A 78 -9.80 -4.75 -8.39
N ALA A 79 -8.98 -3.69 -8.41
CA ALA A 79 -7.62 -3.75 -8.91
C ALA A 79 -6.74 -4.73 -8.11
N ARG A 80 -6.91 -4.76 -6.77
CA ARG A 80 -6.25 -5.75 -5.91
C ARG A 80 -6.72 -7.19 -6.16
N ALA A 81 -7.96 -7.37 -6.61
CA ALA A 81 -8.46 -8.69 -6.95
C ALA A 81 -7.77 -9.22 -8.21
N ILE A 82 -7.59 -8.37 -9.24
CA ILE A 82 -6.83 -8.71 -10.45
C ILE A 82 -5.40 -9.11 -10.08
N VAL A 83 -4.68 -8.26 -9.34
CA VAL A 83 -3.30 -8.57 -8.92
C VAL A 83 -3.22 -9.87 -8.10
N ARG A 84 -4.26 -10.19 -7.33
CA ARG A 84 -4.31 -11.45 -6.57
C ARG A 84 -4.52 -12.66 -7.50
N GLU A 85 -5.36 -12.53 -8.51
CA GLU A 85 -5.61 -13.56 -9.51
C GLU A 85 -4.34 -13.84 -10.31
N ASP A 86 -3.62 -12.80 -10.74
CA ASP A 86 -2.33 -12.94 -11.43
C ASP A 86 -1.27 -13.67 -10.57
N LEU A 87 -1.40 -13.58 -9.24
CA LEU A 87 -0.52 -14.25 -8.29
C LEU A 87 -1.02 -15.64 -7.87
N ALA A 88 -2.20 -16.09 -8.34
CA ALA A 88 -2.78 -17.37 -7.93
C ALA A 88 -1.98 -18.58 -8.43
N ASP A 89 -1.36 -18.45 -9.61
CA ASP A 89 -0.55 -19.51 -10.23
C ASP A 89 0.91 -19.52 -9.78
N VAL A 90 1.32 -18.52 -8.97
CA VAL A 90 2.66 -18.47 -8.40
C VAL A 90 2.71 -19.34 -7.16
N ASP A 91 3.62 -20.32 -7.11
CA ASP A 91 3.83 -21.09 -5.87
C ASP A 91 4.21 -20.14 -4.75
N ARG A 92 3.33 -20.09 -3.75
CA ARG A 92 3.49 -19.25 -2.55
C ARG A 92 4.81 -19.54 -1.87
N THR A 93 5.27 -20.79 -1.90
CA THR A 93 6.53 -21.22 -1.28
C THR A 93 7.72 -20.56 -1.98
N ASP A 94 7.76 -20.64 -3.31
CA ASP A 94 8.83 -20.05 -4.13
C ASP A 94 8.85 -18.51 -4.03
N MET A 95 7.67 -17.88 -4.02
CA MET A 95 7.56 -16.44 -3.82
C MET A 95 8.06 -16.01 -2.44
N LEU A 96 7.72 -16.76 -1.38
CA LEU A 96 8.17 -16.48 -0.02
C LEU A 96 9.69 -16.65 0.09
N ALA A 97 10.23 -17.73 -0.47
CA ALA A 97 11.67 -17.97 -0.50
C ALA A 97 12.42 -16.82 -1.20
N SER A 98 11.93 -16.38 -2.36
CA SER A 98 12.50 -15.26 -3.11
C SER A 98 12.48 -13.94 -2.31
N LYS A 99 11.38 -13.68 -1.58
CA LYS A 99 11.25 -12.48 -0.74
C LYS A 99 12.16 -12.52 0.48
N VAL A 100 12.33 -13.69 1.11
CA VAL A 100 13.26 -13.89 2.22
C VAL A 100 14.69 -13.60 1.74
N GLN A 101 15.10 -14.19 0.62
CA GLN A 101 16.42 -13.97 0.05
C GLN A 101 16.69 -12.49 -0.27
N LEU A 102 15.70 -11.77 -0.82
CA LEU A 102 15.82 -10.34 -1.09
C LEU A 102 16.00 -9.52 0.21
N LEU A 103 15.23 -9.82 1.26
CA LEU A 103 15.32 -9.10 2.53
C LEU A 103 16.65 -9.40 3.26
N GLU A 104 17.18 -10.62 3.15
CA GLU A 104 18.50 -10.96 3.64
C GLU A 104 19.59 -10.16 2.93
N GLN A 105 19.51 -10.05 1.60
CA GLN A 105 20.44 -9.25 0.82
C GLN A 105 20.37 -7.76 1.21
N MET A 106 19.16 -7.21 1.33
CA MET A 106 18.97 -5.82 1.76
C MET A 106 19.50 -5.56 3.17
N ALA A 107 19.36 -6.52 4.09
CA ALA A 107 19.92 -6.42 5.44
C ALA A 107 21.45 -6.42 5.41
N ALA A 108 22.06 -7.28 4.59
CA ALA A 108 23.51 -7.35 4.41
C ALA A 108 24.06 -6.05 3.80
N ASP A 109 23.44 -5.57 2.72
CA ASP A 109 23.85 -4.33 2.04
C ASP A 109 23.69 -3.10 2.95
N ALA A 110 22.57 -3.01 3.69
CA ALA A 110 22.34 -1.91 4.62
C ALA A 110 23.29 -1.94 5.83
N ALA A 111 23.73 -3.12 6.28
CA ALA A 111 24.74 -3.26 7.31
C ALA A 111 26.13 -2.83 6.81
N ALA A 112 26.45 -3.10 5.54
CA ALA A 112 27.69 -2.64 4.91
C ALA A 112 27.70 -1.11 4.68
N ASP A 113 26.54 -0.52 4.36
CA ASP A 113 26.34 0.92 4.13
C ASP A 113 26.12 1.75 5.43
N GLU A 114 26.24 1.15 6.62
CA GLU A 114 25.94 1.77 7.94
C GLU A 114 24.52 2.36 8.06
N ARG A 115 23.55 1.86 7.26
CA ARG A 115 22.14 2.27 7.31
C ARG A 115 21.34 1.37 8.25
N GLU A 116 21.65 1.45 9.53
CA GLU A 116 21.10 0.57 10.58
C GLU A 116 19.57 0.53 10.61
N SER A 117 18.89 1.67 10.34
CA SER A 117 17.42 1.73 10.30
C SER A 117 16.82 0.79 9.24
N ASN A 118 17.48 0.65 8.11
CA ASN A 118 17.01 -0.17 6.98
C ASN A 118 17.30 -1.64 7.23
N ALA A 119 18.48 -1.96 7.81
CA ALA A 119 18.83 -3.30 8.24
C ALA A 119 17.85 -3.84 9.30
N ILE A 120 17.55 -3.03 10.33
CA ILE A 120 16.56 -3.37 11.37
C ILE A 120 15.17 -3.58 10.77
N GLY A 121 14.78 -2.74 9.80
CA GLY A 121 13.51 -2.87 9.07
C GLY A 121 13.40 -4.20 8.33
N ALA A 122 14.43 -4.56 7.56
CA ALA A 122 14.47 -5.81 6.80
C ALA A 122 14.42 -7.04 7.73
N ILE A 123 15.18 -7.04 8.84
CA ILE A 123 15.18 -8.11 9.84
C ILE A 123 13.80 -8.29 10.49
N ARG A 124 13.11 -7.18 10.80
CA ARG A 124 11.74 -7.24 11.36
C ARG A 124 10.76 -7.85 10.38
N LEU A 125 10.86 -7.49 9.10
CA LEU A 125 9.99 -8.04 8.05
C LEU A 125 10.24 -9.52 7.82
N LEU A 126 11.50 -9.97 7.85
CA LEU A 126 11.84 -11.38 7.84
C LEU A 126 11.13 -12.12 8.97
N LYS A 127 11.29 -11.66 10.23
CA LYS A 127 10.68 -12.29 11.41
C LYS A 127 9.16 -12.45 11.29
N VAL A 128 8.46 -11.46 10.71
CA VAL A 128 7.01 -11.57 10.47
C VAL A 128 6.74 -12.63 9.41
N GLY A 129 7.48 -12.66 8.29
CA GLY A 129 7.33 -13.70 7.26
C GLY A 129 7.50 -15.13 7.78
N TRP A 130 8.45 -15.35 8.70
CA TRP A 130 8.67 -16.64 9.37
C TRP A 130 7.48 -17.11 10.23
N LEU A 131 6.71 -16.19 10.81
CA LEU A 131 5.51 -16.51 11.59
C LEU A 131 4.34 -16.99 10.72
N TRP A 132 4.29 -16.59 9.44
CA TRP A 132 3.26 -17.06 8.51
C TRP A 132 3.55 -18.44 7.90
N GLY A 133 4.78 -18.96 8.07
CA GLY A 133 5.20 -20.28 7.56
C GLY A 133 5.14 -21.42 8.59
N ARG A 134 4.87 -21.12 9.88
CA ARG A 134 4.55 -22.15 10.88
C ARG A 134 3.05 -22.23 11.11
N GLU A 135 2.36 -23.08 10.37
CA GLU A 135 1.26 -23.82 10.99
C GLU A 135 1.87 -24.85 11.95
N GLU A 136 2.31 -24.40 13.13
CA GLU A 136 2.49 -25.33 14.25
C GLU A 136 1.09 -25.59 14.82
N PRO A 137 0.61 -26.85 14.88
CA PRO A 137 -0.55 -27.16 15.69
C PRO A 137 -0.19 -26.80 17.13
N LEU A 138 -0.93 -25.86 17.71
CA LEU A 138 -0.88 -25.57 19.13
C LEU A 138 -1.35 -26.82 19.90
N VAL A 139 -0.44 -27.78 20.07
CA VAL A 139 -0.55 -28.81 21.09
C VAL A 139 -0.37 -28.07 22.41
N ARG A 140 -1.50 -27.65 22.98
CA ARG A 140 -1.61 -27.30 24.40
C ARG A 140 -1.14 -28.51 25.21
N GLN A 141 0.14 -28.54 25.57
CA GLN A 141 0.58 -29.24 26.77
C GLN A 141 0.18 -28.36 27.95
N TYR A 142 -0.97 -28.67 28.55
CA TYR A 142 -1.21 -28.36 29.95
C TYR A 142 -0.82 -29.60 30.74
N ASP A 143 0.44 -29.69 31.11
CA ASP A 143 0.91 -30.55 32.19
C ASP A 143 1.06 -29.71 33.45
N SER A 144 0.11 -29.85 34.38
CA SER A 144 0.23 -29.86 35.85
C SER A 144 -1.12 -29.52 36.49
#